data_AF-A0A7Y5C9B4-F1
#
_entry.id   AF-A0A7Y5C9B4-F1
#
_cell.length_a   1.000
_cell.length_b   1.000
_cell.length_c   1.000
_cell.angle_alpha   90.00
_cell.angle_beta   90.00
_cell.angle_gamma   90.00
#
_symmetry.space_group_name_H-M   'P 1'
#
loop_
_entity.id
_entity.type
_entity.pdbx_description
1 polymer ?
#
loop_
_entity_poly.entity_id
_entity_poly.type
_entity_poly.pdbx_seq_one_letter_code
_entity_poly.pdbx_strand_id
1 'polypeptide(L)'
;MSTTMRCCICIVGGVGLLLAVSGCTGSAALPKDAEPPTDPASQLFAAVANGDADQVASLLDATPALISEVGAGGGTPLHVAASKGNVEMVKLLLEKGADPTLLDDEGATPAQAAEVSGVSKDVIDLLAPPQ
;
A
#
# COMPACT_ATOMS: atom_id res chain seq x y z
N MET A 1 -25.18 38.10 -16.46
CA MET A 1 -25.22 37.87 -17.93
C MET A 1 -23.81 38.12 -18.45
N SER A 2 -22.89 37.21 -18.14
CA SER A 2 -21.45 37.46 -18.30
C SER A 2 -20.86 36.31 -19.10
N THR A 3 -20.64 36.55 -20.39
CA THR A 3 -19.90 35.64 -21.25
C THR A 3 -19.00 36.49 -22.13
N THR A 4 -17.86 36.90 -21.57
CA THR A 4 -16.77 37.51 -22.35
C THR A 4 -15.97 36.38 -22.97
N MET A 5 -16.06 36.28 -24.29
CA MET A 5 -15.23 35.46 -25.16
C MET A 5 -13.99 36.30 -25.53
N ARG A 6 -12.80 35.83 -25.13
CA ARG A 6 -11.46 36.30 -25.53
C ARG A 6 -10.52 35.09 -25.36
N CYS A 7 -10.46 34.18 -26.32
CA CYS A 7 -9.59 34.15 -27.50
C CYS A 7 -8.09 34.01 -27.19
N CYS A 8 -7.60 32.78 -27.38
CA CYS A 8 -6.34 32.36 -28.01
C CYS A 8 -5.00 32.89 -27.49
N ILE A 9 -4.17 31.99 -26.94
CA ILE A 9 -2.90 31.54 -27.54
C ILE A 9 -2.14 30.66 -26.52
N CYS A 10 -2.10 29.35 -26.77
CA CYS A 10 -1.04 28.47 -26.27
C CYS A 10 -0.30 27.94 -27.50
N ILE A 11 0.69 28.71 -27.93
CA ILE A 11 1.72 28.28 -28.88
C ILE A 11 2.76 27.50 -28.06
N VAL A 12 2.84 26.20 -28.39
CA VAL A 12 4.03 25.33 -28.39
C VAL A 12 4.82 25.19 -27.08
N GLY A 13 4.84 23.96 -26.57
CA GLY A 13 5.88 23.51 -25.65
C GLY A 13 5.71 22.05 -25.24
N GLY A 14 6.49 21.16 -25.85
CA GLY A 14 6.86 19.88 -25.23
C GLY A 14 6.11 18.65 -25.70
N VAL A 15 6.69 17.98 -26.69
CA VAL A 15 6.70 16.51 -26.88
C VAL A 15 6.43 15.76 -25.55
N GLY A 16 5.54 14.79 -25.41
CA GLY A 16 5.06 13.76 -26.31
C GLY A 16 5.19 12.43 -25.56
N LEU A 17 4.08 11.79 -25.18
CA LEU A 17 3.83 10.34 -25.21
C LEU A 17 2.56 10.00 -24.41
N LEU A 18 1.69 9.22 -25.06
CA LEU A 18 0.49 8.58 -24.54
C LEU A 18 0.79 7.84 -23.21
N LEU A 19 -0.13 7.77 -22.24
CA LEU A 19 -1.21 6.78 -22.21
C LEU A 19 -2.36 7.21 -21.29
N ALA A 20 -3.57 6.90 -21.73
CA ALA A 20 -4.78 6.87 -20.92
C ALA A 20 -4.72 5.72 -19.90
N VAL A 21 -5.38 5.89 -18.75
CA VAL A 21 -6.45 5.00 -18.24
C VAL A 21 -6.96 5.49 -16.88
N SER A 22 -8.28 5.67 -16.84
CA SER A 22 -9.21 5.35 -15.75
C SER A 22 -8.95 5.85 -14.33
N GLY A 23 -9.76 6.84 -13.95
CA GLY A 23 -10.59 6.78 -12.75
C GLY A 23 -9.90 6.42 -11.45
N CYS A 24 -9.27 7.39 -10.78
CA CYS A 24 -9.05 7.29 -9.35
C CYS A 24 -10.38 7.55 -8.64
N THR A 25 -11.24 6.52 -8.55
CA THR A 25 -12.16 6.48 -7.41
C THR A 25 -11.29 6.41 -6.18
N GLY A 26 -11.19 7.52 -5.44
CA GLY A 26 -10.69 7.49 -4.07
C GLY A 26 -11.54 6.47 -3.32
N SER A 27 -10.99 5.27 -3.16
CA SER A 27 -11.68 4.17 -2.53
C SER A 27 -11.61 4.41 -1.03
N ALA A 28 -12.73 4.94 -0.55
CA ALA A 28 -13.33 4.67 0.75
C ALA A 28 -12.37 4.54 1.94
N ALA A 29 -12.37 5.60 2.75
CA ALA A 29 -12.14 5.53 4.17
C ALA A 29 -12.89 4.32 4.77
N LEU A 30 -12.16 3.43 5.44
CA LEU A 30 -12.73 2.44 6.35
C LEU A 30 -12.73 2.96 7.79
N PRO A 31 -13.80 2.70 8.55
CA PRO A 31 -14.15 3.41 9.78
C PRO A 31 -13.26 3.07 10.97
N LYS A 32 -13.05 4.11 11.79
CA LYS A 32 -12.43 4.08 13.12
C LYS A 32 -13.46 3.66 14.16
N ASP A 33 -13.89 2.40 14.18
CA ASP A 33 -14.65 1.88 15.31
C ASP A 33 -14.00 0.62 15.83
N ALA A 34 -13.56 0.72 17.08
CA ALA A 34 -12.96 -0.33 17.86
C ALA A 34 -13.99 -1.45 18.10
N GLU A 35 -13.98 -2.47 17.23
CA GLU A 35 -14.70 -3.73 17.46
C GLU A 35 -13.70 -4.82 17.90
N PRO A 36 -14.04 -5.65 18.91
CA PRO A 36 -13.22 -6.76 19.40
C PRO A 36 -12.97 -7.82 18.31
N PRO A 37 -11.86 -8.58 18.41
CA PRO A 37 -11.12 -9.12 17.27
C PRO A 37 -11.84 -10.31 16.63
N THR A 38 -12.55 -10.08 15.52
CA THR A 38 -13.14 -11.19 14.74
C THR A 38 -12.98 -11.03 13.23
N ASP A 39 -12.37 -9.96 12.74
CA ASP A 39 -12.13 -9.78 11.31
C ASP A 39 -10.84 -10.48 10.88
N PRO A 40 -10.86 -11.29 9.80
CA PRO A 40 -9.69 -12.02 9.34
C PRO A 40 -8.56 -11.08 8.89
N ALA A 41 -8.87 -9.84 8.49
CA ALA A 41 -7.89 -8.80 8.22
C ALA A 41 -7.11 -8.42 9.49
N SER A 42 -7.79 -8.11 10.60
CA SER A 42 -7.17 -7.81 11.89
C SER A 42 -6.31 -8.97 12.41
N GLN A 43 -6.72 -10.21 12.16
CA GLN A 43 -5.92 -11.39 12.47
C GLN A 43 -4.65 -11.46 11.61
N LEU A 44 -4.74 -11.12 10.33
CA LEU A 44 -3.57 -11.03 9.45
C LEU A 44 -2.59 -9.97 9.95
N PHE A 45 -3.07 -8.77 10.31
CA PHE A 45 -2.21 -7.71 10.86
C PHE A 45 -1.52 -8.14 12.15
N ALA A 46 -2.24 -8.82 13.06
CA ALA A 46 -1.65 -9.35 14.28
C ALA A 46 -0.57 -10.40 13.99
N ALA A 47 -0.84 -11.34 13.08
CA ALA A 47 0.11 -12.37 12.67
C ALA A 47 1.38 -11.77 12.05
N VAL A 48 1.23 -10.79 11.15
CA VAL A 48 2.35 -10.04 10.55
C VAL A 48 3.14 -9.28 11.62
N ALA A 49 2.45 -8.63 12.57
CA ALA A 49 3.08 -7.89 13.65
C ALA A 49 3.85 -8.79 14.63
N ASN A 50 3.40 -10.03 14.83
CA ASN A 50 4.08 -11.06 15.63
C ASN A 50 5.22 -11.73 14.86
N GLY A 51 5.20 -11.72 13.52
CA GLY A 51 6.16 -12.44 12.69
C GLY A 51 5.75 -13.88 12.40
N ASP A 52 4.50 -14.26 12.63
CA ASP A 52 3.99 -15.62 12.48
C ASP A 52 3.69 -15.95 11.00
N ALA A 53 4.74 -16.26 10.24
CA ALA A 53 4.65 -16.55 8.80
C ALA A 53 3.67 -17.68 8.47
N ASP A 54 3.60 -18.73 9.29
CA ASP A 54 2.67 -19.84 9.11
C ASP A 54 1.21 -19.40 9.24
N GLN A 55 0.91 -18.51 10.18
CA GLN A 55 -0.44 -17.98 10.38
C GLN A 55 -0.82 -17.03 9.24
N VAL A 56 0.12 -16.19 8.79
CA VAL A 56 -0.06 -15.33 7.62
C VAL A 56 -0.35 -16.16 6.38
N ALA A 57 0.44 -17.21 6.12
CA ALA A 57 0.22 -18.11 5.00
C ALA A 57 -1.15 -18.79 5.07
N SER A 58 -1.52 -19.34 6.23
CA SER A 58 -2.82 -19.98 6.45
C SER A 58 -4.01 -19.04 6.22
N LEU A 59 -3.90 -17.80 6.70
CA LEU A 59 -4.93 -16.77 6.50
C LEU A 59 -5.05 -16.34 5.03
N LEU A 60 -3.92 -16.19 4.33
CA LEU A 60 -3.90 -15.84 2.90
C LEU A 60 -4.35 -17.00 2.01
N ASP A 61 -4.08 -18.24 2.41
CA ASP A 61 -4.58 -19.44 1.72
C ASP A 61 -6.09 -19.58 1.88
N ALA A 62 -6.64 -19.21 3.05
CA ALA A 62 -8.07 -19.15 3.28
C ALA A 62 -8.72 -17.95 2.56
N THR A 63 -8.08 -16.78 2.61
CA THR A 63 -8.62 -15.52 2.08
C THR A 63 -7.49 -14.69 1.44
N PRO A 64 -7.21 -14.87 0.13
CA PRO A 64 -6.14 -14.16 -0.55
C PRO A 64 -6.41 -12.66 -0.70
N ALA A 65 -7.67 -12.23 -0.60
CA ALA A 65 -8.05 -10.82 -0.68
C ALA A 65 -7.49 -9.97 0.48
N LEU A 66 -7.09 -10.58 1.60
CA LEU A 66 -6.62 -9.85 2.79
C LEU A 66 -5.29 -9.13 2.58
N ILE A 67 -4.54 -9.47 1.53
CA ILE A 67 -3.22 -8.91 1.26
C ILE A 67 -3.26 -7.43 0.82
N SER A 68 -4.34 -7.03 0.17
CA SER A 68 -4.61 -5.64 -0.23
C SER A 68 -5.47 -4.89 0.78
N GLU A 69 -5.92 -5.56 1.85
CA GLU A 69 -6.70 -4.89 2.89
C GLU A 69 -5.82 -3.93 3.68
N VAL A 70 -6.43 -2.80 4.04
CA VAL A 70 -5.78 -1.74 4.81
C VAL A 70 -6.23 -1.83 6.27
N GLY A 71 -5.26 -1.71 7.17
CA GLY A 71 -5.49 -1.81 8.61
C GLY A 71 -5.87 -0.48 9.24
N ALA A 72 -5.82 -0.44 10.57
CA ALA A 72 -5.97 0.81 11.31
C ALA A 72 -4.78 1.74 11.00
N GLY A 73 -4.99 2.72 10.13
CA GLY A 73 -3.97 3.65 9.63
C GLY A 73 -3.73 3.58 8.11
N GLY A 74 -4.61 2.93 7.34
CA GLY A 74 -4.53 2.91 5.87
C GLY A 74 -3.38 2.06 5.30
N GLY A 75 -2.49 1.57 6.16
CA GLY A 75 -1.38 0.72 5.76
C GLY A 75 -1.82 -0.72 5.47
N THR A 76 -1.24 -1.30 4.43
CA THR A 76 -1.36 -2.73 4.10
C THR A 76 -0.52 -3.60 5.04
N PRO A 77 -0.74 -4.93 5.08
CA PRO A 77 0.14 -5.84 5.82
C PRO A 77 1.63 -5.68 5.45
N LEU A 78 1.92 -5.25 4.21
CA LEU A 78 3.27 -4.98 3.76
C LEU A 78 3.91 -3.76 4.48
N HIS A 79 3.13 -2.72 4.80
CA HIS A 79 3.62 -1.60 5.62
C HIS A 79 4.02 -2.05 7.02
N VAL A 80 3.22 -2.92 7.65
CA VAL A 80 3.52 -3.44 8.97
C VAL A 80 4.78 -4.32 8.95
N ALA A 81 4.90 -5.21 7.96
CA ALA A 81 6.10 -6.03 7.78
C ALA A 81 7.35 -5.19 7.53
N ALA A 82 7.23 -4.13 6.74
CA ALA A 82 8.30 -3.18 6.42
C ALA A 82 8.72 -2.37 7.65
N SER A 83 7.78 -1.81 8.41
CA SER A 83 8.05 -1.08 9.66
C SER A 83 8.68 -1.96 10.74
N LYS A 84 8.35 -3.26 10.76
CA LYS A 84 8.99 -4.26 11.63
C LYS A 84 10.39 -4.66 11.16
N GLY A 85 10.74 -4.40 9.91
CA GLY A 85 12.00 -4.82 9.32
C GLY A 85 12.11 -6.34 9.12
N ASN A 86 10.97 -7.04 9.05
CA ASN A 86 10.98 -8.50 8.95
C ASN A 86 11.08 -8.94 7.48
N VAL A 87 12.31 -9.18 7.03
CA VAL A 87 12.64 -9.57 5.65
C VAL A 87 11.88 -10.81 5.18
N GLU A 88 11.77 -11.84 6.01
CA GLU A 88 11.08 -13.07 5.63
C GLU A 88 9.58 -12.82 5.43
N MET A 89 8.97 -12.01 6.30
CA MET A 89 7.56 -11.64 6.18
C MET A 89 7.30 -10.81 4.92
N VAL A 90 8.19 -9.86 4.61
CA VAL A 90 8.10 -9.05 3.39
C VAL A 90 8.17 -9.94 2.15
N LYS A 91 9.10 -10.91 2.10
CA LYS A 91 9.19 -11.86 1.00
C LYS A 91 7.92 -12.71 0.86
N LEU A 92 7.39 -13.24 1.96
CA LEU A 92 6.17 -14.05 1.95
C LEU A 92 4.98 -13.24 1.41
N LEU A 93 4.83 -11.99 1.84
CA LEU A 93 3.77 -11.11 1.32
C LEU A 93 3.97 -10.80 -0.17
N LEU A 94 5.19 -10.52 -0.62
CA LEU A 94 5.49 -10.31 -2.04
C LEU A 94 5.21 -11.57 -2.88
N GLU A 95 5.55 -12.76 -2.37
CA GLU A 95 5.24 -14.05 -3.02
C GLU A 95 3.73 -14.30 -3.14
N LYS A 96 2.95 -13.79 -2.18
CA LYS A 96 1.48 -13.86 -2.19
C LYS A 96 0.85 -12.76 -3.07
N GLY A 97 1.65 -11.87 -3.66
CA GLY A 97 1.18 -10.82 -4.57
C GLY A 97 0.86 -9.49 -3.89
N ALA A 98 1.53 -9.15 -2.79
CA ALA A 98 1.38 -7.84 -2.17
C ALA A 98 1.95 -6.75 -3.09
N ASP A 99 1.19 -5.67 -3.28
CA ASP A 99 1.64 -4.51 -4.04
C ASP A 99 2.48 -3.56 -3.18
N PRO A 100 3.79 -3.41 -3.45
CA PRO A 100 4.68 -2.49 -2.71
C PRO A 100 4.47 -1.01 -3.09
N THR A 101 3.57 -0.72 -4.04
CA THR A 101 3.28 0.64 -4.49
C THR A 101 2.09 1.27 -3.77
N LEU A 102 1.40 0.51 -2.91
CA LEU A 102 0.26 1.01 -2.15
C LEU A 102 0.73 2.05 -1.13
N LEU A 103 -0.10 3.08 -0.93
CA LEU A 103 0.17 4.16 0.01
C LEU A 103 -0.69 3.98 1.25
N ASP A 104 -0.12 4.26 2.42
CA ASP A 104 -0.87 4.35 3.67
C ASP A 104 -1.63 5.68 3.81
N ASP A 105 -2.29 5.90 4.97
CA ASP A 105 -2.99 7.16 5.26
C ASP A 105 -2.06 8.38 5.28
N GLU A 106 -0.76 8.19 5.50
CA GLU A 106 0.26 9.23 5.49
C GLU A 106 0.79 9.52 4.08
N GLY A 107 0.36 8.73 3.09
CA GLY A 107 0.84 8.83 1.71
C GLY A 107 2.25 8.28 1.52
N ALA A 108 2.70 7.42 2.45
CA ALA A 108 3.98 6.75 2.38
C ALA A 108 3.83 5.35 1.74
N THR A 109 4.83 4.92 0.98
CA THR A 109 4.95 3.53 0.53
C THR A 109 5.50 2.65 1.66
N PRO A 110 5.36 1.31 1.60
CA PRO A 110 5.97 0.39 2.56
C PRO A 110 7.48 0.60 2.70
N ALA A 111 8.17 0.90 1.59
CA ALA A 111 9.59 1.22 1.58
C ALA A 111 9.89 2.51 2.37
N GLN A 112 9.10 3.57 2.17
CA GLN A 112 9.23 4.81 2.93
C GLN A 112 8.90 4.61 4.42
N ALA A 113 7.87 3.83 4.75
CA ALA A 113 7.54 3.49 6.14
C ALA A 113 8.69 2.72 6.82
N ALA A 114 9.36 1.82 6.09
CA ALA A 114 10.58 1.16 6.55
C ALA A 114 11.73 2.15 6.78
N GLU A 115 11.97 3.08 5.85
CA GLU A 115 12.98 4.13 6.01
C GLU A 115 12.73 5.00 7.25
N VAL A 116 11.48 5.44 7.45
CA VAL A 116 11.09 6.27 8.60
C VAL A 116 11.22 5.51 9.92
N SER A 117 10.94 4.21 9.91
CA SER A 117 11.09 3.33 11.08
C SER A 117 12.56 3.05 11.42
N GLY A 118 13.50 3.39 10.53
CA GLY A 118 14.93 3.13 10.72
C GLY A 118 15.29 1.64 10.65
N VAL A 119 14.51 0.84 9.91
CA VAL A 119 14.81 -0.59 9.74
C VAL A 119 15.98 -0.81 8.78
N SER A 120 16.44 -2.05 8.68
CA SER A 120 17.52 -2.43 7.78
C SER A 120 17.20 -2.07 6.33
N LYS A 121 18.15 -1.39 5.68
CA LYS A 121 18.15 -1.08 4.24
C LYS A 121 17.86 -2.29 3.35
N ASP A 122 18.17 -3.50 3.80
CA ASP A 122 17.89 -4.74 3.08
C ASP A 122 16.39 -4.93 2.82
N VAL A 123 15.52 -4.49 3.73
CA VAL A 123 14.07 -4.55 3.56
C VAL A 123 13.60 -3.52 2.53
N ILE A 124 14.20 -2.34 2.55
CA ILE A 124 13.91 -1.25 1.63
C ILE A 124 14.34 -1.64 0.21
N ASP A 125 15.53 -2.23 0.05
CA ASP A 125 16.05 -2.72 -1.23
C ASP A 125 15.19 -3.88 -1.80
N LEU A 126 14.55 -4.68 -0.95
CA LEU A 126 13.62 -5.73 -1.38
C LEU A 126 12.25 -5.20 -1.82
N LEU A 127 11.83 -4.07 -1.26
CA LEU A 127 10.57 -3.40 -1.58
C LEU A 127 10.72 -2.38 -2.71
N ALA A 128 11.96 -1.92 -2.98
CA ALA A 128 12.27 -1.02 -4.07
C ALA A 128 11.99 -1.73 -5.42
N PRO A 129 11.14 -1.16 -6.29
CA PRO A 129 10.95 -1.72 -7.61
C PRO A 129 12.28 -1.68 -8.39
N PRO A 130 12.56 -2.70 -9.23
CA PRO A 130 13.73 -2.68 -10.10
C PRO A 130 13.66 -1.44 -10.99
N GLN A 131 14.72 -0.62 -10.96
CA GLN A 131 14.92 0.54 -11.82
C GLN A 131 15.06 0.12 -13.29
#